data_AF-A0A1Q9T7U0-F1
#
_entry.id   AF-A0A1Q9T7U0-F1
#
_cell.length_a   1.000
_cell.length_b   1.000
_cell.length_c   1.000
_cell.angle_alpha   90.00
_cell.angle_beta   90.00
_cell.angle_gamma   90.00
#
_symmetry.space_group_name_H-M   'P 1'
#
loop_
_entity.id
_entity.type
_entity.pdbx_description
1 polymer ?
#
loop_
_entity_poly.entity_id
_entity_poly.type
_entity_poly.pdbx_seq_one_letter_code
_entity_poly.pdbx_strand_id
1 'polypeptide(L)'
;MLTELVRRLRAEGLQVKEGVGHGPHAIDLAVVSEDDDARYAVAVDGDVQRGPVPSPGRDDVRLRHDQLTRMGWVPVRVRTTDVFTDPAREVARVLQALRGRSG
;
A
#
# COMPACT_ATOMS: atom_id res chain seq x y z
N MET A 1 -3.46 -5.30 11.34
CA MET A 1 -2.19 -6.02 11.11
C MET A 1 -1.10 -5.08 10.63
N LEU A 2 -1.32 -4.23 9.62
CA LEU A 2 -0.31 -3.24 9.18
C LEU A 2 -0.17 -1.99 10.08
N THR A 3 -0.76 -1.99 11.28
CA THR A 3 -0.85 -0.82 12.16
C THR A 3 0.52 -0.24 12.53
N GLU A 4 1.53 -1.09 12.74
CA GLU A 4 2.90 -0.64 13.02
C GLU A 4 3.52 0.07 11.82
N LEU A 5 3.32 -0.46 10.61
CA LEU A 5 3.77 0.18 9.37
C LEU A 5 3.09 1.54 9.19
N VAL A 6 1.77 1.62 9.39
CA VAL A 6 1.01 2.89 9.32
C VAL A 6 1.57 3.92 10.30
N ARG A 7 1.83 3.51 11.54
CA ARG A 7 2.36 4.40 12.58
C ARG A 7 3.71 4.97 12.17
N ARG A 8 4.61 4.14 11.62
CA ARG A 8 5.94 4.58 11.18
C ARG A 8 5.90 5.47 9.94
N LEU A 9 5.09 5.13 8.94
CA LEU A 9 4.92 5.98 7.76
C LEU A 9 4.38 7.37 8.16
N ARG A 10 3.44 7.43 9.10
CA ARG A 10 2.96 8.71 9.66
C ARG A 10 4.04 9.45 10.47
N ALA A 11 4.92 8.73 11.16
CA ALA A 11 6.06 9.33 11.88
C ALA A 11 7.10 9.94 10.92
N GLU A 12 7.24 9.41 9.71
CA GLU A 12 8.02 10.01 8.60
C GLU A 12 7.32 11.23 7.96
N GLY A 13 6.16 11.67 8.48
CA GLY A 13 5.40 12.80 7.97
C GLY A 13 4.49 12.47 6.77
N LEU A 14 4.39 11.20 6.37
CA LEU A 14 3.57 10.81 5.24
C LEU A 14 2.09 10.77 5.62
N GLN A 15 1.24 11.21 4.69
CA GLN A 15 -0.20 11.03 4.79
C GLN A 15 -0.60 9.63 4.30
N VAL A 16 -1.33 8.91 5.14
CA VAL A 16 -1.61 7.49 4.94
C VAL A 16 -3.08 7.20 5.19
N LYS A 17 -3.75 6.63 4.19
CA LYS A 17 -5.17 6.25 4.21
C LYS A 17 -5.33 4.74 4.24
N GLU A 18 -6.04 4.22 5.22
CA GLU A 18 -6.31 2.78 5.37
C GLU A 18 -7.62 2.39 4.66
N GLY A 19 -7.67 1.19 4.08
CA GLY A 19 -8.88 0.61 3.50
C GLY A 19 -9.44 1.41 2.33
N VAL A 20 -8.60 1.72 1.34
CA VAL A 20 -8.99 2.50 0.16
C VAL A 20 -9.60 1.60 -0.91
N GLY A 21 -10.69 2.03 -1.52
CA GLY A 21 -11.41 1.26 -2.54
C GLY A 21 -12.52 0.36 -1.97
N HIS A 22 -13.04 -0.53 -2.80
CA HIS A 22 -14.15 -1.42 -2.44
C HIS A 22 -14.04 -2.78 -3.15
N GLY A 23 -14.57 -3.82 -2.51
CA GLY A 23 -14.63 -5.17 -3.06
C GLY A 23 -13.25 -5.75 -3.40
N PRO A 24 -13.09 -6.46 -4.53
CA PRO A 24 -11.83 -7.12 -4.92
C PRO A 24 -10.73 -6.13 -5.36
N HIS A 25 -11.00 -4.83 -5.38
CA HIS A 25 -10.02 -3.78 -5.68
C HIS A 25 -9.60 -2.98 -4.47
N ALA A 26 -10.14 -3.29 -3.28
CA ALA A 26 -9.74 -2.62 -2.05
C ALA A 26 -8.27 -2.92 -1.74
N ILE A 27 -7.53 -1.87 -1.40
CA ILE A 27 -6.15 -1.94 -0.93
C ILE A 27 -6.11 -1.69 0.58
N ASP A 28 -5.16 -2.34 1.24
CA ASP A 28 -5.02 -2.21 2.69
C ASP A 28 -4.68 -0.79 3.13
N LEU A 29 -3.84 -0.13 2.34
CA LEU A 29 -3.24 1.16 2.66
C LEU A 29 -2.87 1.92 1.39
N ALA A 30 -3.11 3.22 1.37
CA ALA A 30 -2.63 4.13 0.35
C ALA A 30 -1.77 5.23 0.99
N VAL A 31 -0.66 5.57 0.36
CA VAL A 31 0.18 6.72 0.73
C VAL A 31 -0.08 7.84 -0.28
N VAL A 32 -0.36 9.02 0.23
CA VAL A 32 -0.60 10.24 -0.56
C VAL A 32 0.71 10.68 -1.22
N SER A 33 0.61 11.25 -2.43
CA SER A 33 1.76 11.81 -3.14
C SER A 33 2.34 13.01 -2.39
N GLU A 34 3.67 13.16 -2.42
CA GLU A 34 4.33 14.36 -1.87
C GLU A 34 4.16 15.58 -2.79
N ASP A 35 3.90 15.35 -4.09
CA ASP A 35 3.74 16.39 -5.12
C ASP A 35 2.29 16.90 -5.22
N ASP A 36 1.31 16.06 -4.89
CA ASP A 36 -0.12 16.36 -5.05
C ASP A 36 -0.95 15.63 -3.98
N ASP A 37 -1.43 16.36 -2.97
CA ASP A 37 -2.15 15.77 -1.82
C ASP A 37 -3.52 15.19 -2.21
N ALA A 38 -4.03 15.54 -3.39
CA ALA A 38 -5.26 15.01 -3.96
C ALA A 38 -5.07 13.61 -4.60
N ARG A 39 -3.83 13.12 -4.72
CA ARG A 39 -3.51 11.83 -5.36
C ARG A 39 -2.79 10.90 -4.40
N TYR A 40 -3.06 9.60 -4.57
CA TYR A 40 -2.23 8.57 -3.96
C TYR A 40 -1.08 8.20 -4.90
N ALA A 41 0.06 7.83 -4.33
CA ALA A 41 1.26 7.47 -5.08
C ALA A 41 1.67 6.02 -4.84
N VAL A 42 1.40 5.46 -3.65
CA VAL A 42 1.77 4.08 -3.31
C VAL A 42 0.56 3.36 -2.74
N ALA A 43 0.28 2.17 -3.27
CA ALA A 43 -0.70 1.24 -2.71
C ALA A 43 0.04 0.11 -2.00
N VAL A 44 -0.25 -0.13 -0.73
CA VAL A 44 0.36 -1.20 0.05
C VAL A 44 -0.70 -2.25 0.38
N ASP A 45 -0.42 -3.50 0.03
CA ASP A 45 -1.26 -4.67 0.35
C ASP A 45 -0.50 -5.62 1.29
N GLY A 46 -1.17 -6.07 2.34
CA GLY A 46 -0.72 -7.10 3.27
C GLY A 46 -1.07 -8.51 2.79
N ASP A 47 -0.47 -9.53 3.41
CA ASP A 47 -0.76 -10.94 3.11
C ASP A 47 -1.99 -11.48 3.86
N VAL A 48 -2.49 -10.75 4.86
CA VAL A 48 -3.60 -11.18 5.73
C VAL A 48 -4.93 -10.70 5.17
N GLN A 49 -5.86 -11.63 5.01
CA GLN A 49 -7.22 -11.32 4.57
C GLN A 49 -7.96 -10.44 5.58
N ARG A 50 -8.63 -9.39 5.10
CA ARG A 50 -9.56 -8.60 5.92
C ARG A 50 -10.97 -9.17 5.82
N GLY A 51 -11.45 -9.74 6.92
CA GLY A 51 -12.85 -10.15 7.05
C GLY A 51 -13.22 -11.38 6.21
N PRO A 52 -14.52 -11.66 6.02
CA PRO A 52 -15.02 -12.84 5.32
C PRO A 52 -14.95 -12.73 3.78
N VAL A 53 -14.20 -11.76 3.25
CA VAL A 53 -14.07 -11.55 1.81
C VAL A 53 -13.26 -12.70 1.23
N PRO A 54 -13.73 -13.38 0.17
CA PRO A 54 -12.95 -14.42 -0.48
C PRO A 54 -11.60 -13.88 -0.94
N SER A 55 -10.56 -14.71 -0.83
CA SER A 55 -9.24 -14.37 -1.35
C SER A 55 -9.35 -13.97 -2.82
N PRO A 56 -8.79 -12.83 -3.24
CA PRO A 56 -8.81 -12.45 -4.64
C PRO A 56 -8.10 -13.51 -5.49
N GLY A 57 -8.69 -13.86 -6.63
CA GLY A 57 -8.09 -14.76 -7.59
C GLY A 57 -6.84 -14.15 -8.24
N ARG A 58 -6.12 -14.96 -9.02
CA ARG A 58 -4.92 -14.52 -9.72
C ARG A 58 -5.22 -13.38 -10.70
N ASP A 59 -6.34 -13.48 -11.42
CA ASP A 59 -6.79 -12.47 -12.36
C ASP A 59 -7.20 -11.17 -11.67
N ASP A 60 -7.87 -11.24 -10.52
CA ASP A 60 -8.21 -10.06 -9.71
C ASP A 60 -6.95 -9.31 -9.25
N VAL A 61 -5.94 -10.04 -8.78
CA VAL A 61 -4.65 -9.46 -8.38
C VAL A 61 -3.95 -8.80 -9.56
N ARG A 62 -3.96 -9.44 -10.74
CA ARG A 62 -3.36 -8.87 -11.97
C ARG A 62 -4.09 -7.61 -12.42
N LEU A 63 -5.42 -7.65 -12.48
CA LEU A 63 -6.26 -6.53 -12.88
C LEU A 63 -6.08 -5.34 -11.93
N ARG A 64 -6.03 -5.60 -10.62
CA ARG A 64 -5.76 -4.56 -9.62
C ARG A 64 -4.37 -3.95 -9.82
N HIS A 65 -3.34 -4.77 -10.01
CA HIS A 65 -1.99 -4.30 -10.25
C HIS A 65 -1.92 -3.38 -11.49
N ASP A 66 -2.55 -3.79 -12.59
CA ASP A 66 -2.62 -3.00 -13.82
C ASP A 66 -3.38 -1.68 -13.61
N GLN A 67 -4.52 -1.72 -12.92
CA GLN A 67 -5.32 -0.52 -12.62
C GLN A 67 -4.56 0.49 -11.74
N LEU A 68 -3.91 0.02 -10.67
CA LEU A 68 -3.08 0.87 -9.81
C LEU A 68 -1.95 1.52 -10.61
N THR A 69 -1.28 0.74 -11.46
CA THR A 69 -0.19 1.24 -12.30
C THR A 69 -0.69 2.28 -13.32
N ARG A 70 -1.87 2.08 -13.93
CA ARG A 70 -2.51 3.06 -14.84
C ARG A 70 -2.88 4.37 -14.15
N MET A 71 -3.28 4.32 -12.88
CA MET A 71 -3.50 5.52 -12.06
C MET A 71 -2.18 6.18 -11.65
N GLY A 72 -1.04 5.57 -12.00
CA GLY A 72 0.28 6.04 -11.64
C GLY A 72 0.67 5.72 -10.20
N TRP A 73 0.03 4.72 -9.60
CA TRP A 73 0.35 4.29 -8.24
C TRP A 73 1.31 3.11 -8.29
N VAL A 74 2.20 3.02 -7.31
CA VAL A 74 3.14 1.90 -7.18
C VAL A 74 2.55 0.86 -6.22
N PRO A 75 2.17 -0.34 -6.68
CA PRO A 75 1.73 -1.41 -5.79
C PRO A 75 2.92 -2.05 -5.07
N VAL A 76 2.88 -2.05 -3.73
CA VAL A 76 3.87 -2.65 -2.84
C VAL A 76 3.20 -3.74 -2.02
N ARG A 77 3.73 -4.97 -2.10
CA ARG A 77 3.30 -6.07 -1.22
C ARG A 77 4.22 -6.16 -0.02
N VAL A 78 3.60 -6.24 1.15
CA VAL A 78 4.26 -6.42 2.45
C VAL A 78 3.72 -7.69 3.11
N ARG A 79 4.58 -8.44 3.78
CA ARG A 79 4.14 -9.54 4.64
C ARG A 79 4.08 -9.05 6.06
N THR A 80 3.06 -9.47 6.78
CA THR A 80 2.87 -9.08 8.18
C THR A 80 4.06 -9.51 9.04
N THR A 81 4.64 -10.69 8.75
CA THR A 81 5.87 -11.18 9.39
C THR A 81 7.08 -10.28 9.17
N ASP A 82 7.24 -9.71 7.97
CA ASP A 82 8.34 -8.80 7.65
C ASP A 82 8.15 -7.46 8.37
N VAL A 83 6.90 -6.97 8.46
CA VAL A 83 6.57 -5.76 9.24
C VAL A 83 6.87 -5.96 10.73
N PHE A 84 6.74 -7.16 11.28
CA PHE A 84 7.13 -7.43 12.68
C PHE A 84 8.63 -7.64 12.86
N THR A 85 9.30 -8.27 11.89
CA THR A 85 10.72 -8.63 11.98
C THR A 85 11.63 -7.45 11.68
N ASP A 86 11.37 -6.74 10.59
CA ASP A 86 12.12 -5.56 10.16
C ASP A 86 11.18 -4.48 9.59
N PRO A 87 10.41 -3.81 10.46
CA PRO A 87 9.52 -2.74 10.03
C PRO A 87 10.25 -1.54 9.41
N ALA A 88 11.52 -1.31 9.75
CA ALA A 88 12.29 -0.21 9.16
C ALA A 88 12.57 -0.46 7.67
N ARG A 89 12.90 -1.71 7.31
CA ARG A 89 13.04 -2.12 5.92
C ARG A 89 11.75 -1.96 5.14
N GLU A 90 10.60 -2.34 5.69
CA GLU A 90 9.33 -2.19 4.99
C GLU A 90 8.93 -0.72 4.80
N VAL A 91 9.21 0.15 5.77
CA VAL A 91 9.07 1.62 5.62
C VAL A 91 9.97 2.14 4.49
N ALA A 92 11.24 1.72 4.47
CA ALA A 92 12.19 2.15 3.45
C ALA A 92 11.76 1.74 2.03
N ARG A 93 11.15 0.57 1.86
CA ARG A 93 10.58 0.13 0.57
C ARG A 93 9.43 1.01 0.11
N VAL A 94 8.54 1.41 1.02
CA VAL A 94 7.43 2.32 0.71
C VAL A 94 7.95 3.72 0.35
N LEU A 95 8.93 4.24 1.09
CA LEU A 95 9.59 5.51 0.78
C LEU A 95 10.31 5.48 -0.58
N GLN A 96 10.99 4.38 -0.91
CA GLN A 96 11.63 4.22 -2.21
C GLN A 96 10.60 4.22 -3.34
N ALA A 97 9.48 3.51 -3.18
CA ALA A 97 8.38 3.50 -4.14
C ALA A 97 7.78 4.91 -4.33
N LEU A 98 7.62 5.66 -3.24
CA LEU A 98 7.11 7.04 -3.26
C LEU A 98 8.05 7.97 -4.04
N ARG A 99 9.35 7.96 -3.70
CA ARG A 99 10.38 8.78 -4.39
C ARG A 99 10.52 8.45 -5.87
N GLY A 100 10.36 7.19 -6.23
CA GLY A 100 10.35 6.77 -7.64
C GLY A 100 9.17 7.33 -8.44
N ARG A 101 8.14 7.86 -7.77
CA ARG A 101 6.98 8.51 -8.41
C ARG A 101 7.09 10.04 -8.48
N SER A 102 7.90 10.64 -7.61
CA SER A 102 8.11 12.10 -7.53
C SER A 102 9.09 12.66 -8.59
N GLY A 103 9.26 11.98 -9.73
CA GLY A 103 10.22 12.32 -10.79
C GLY A 103 9.59 12.39 -12.17
#